data_AF-A0A7Y4TKL1-F1
#
_entry.id   AF-A0A7Y4TKL1-F1
#
_cell.length_a   1.000
_cell.length_b   1.000
_cell.length_c   1.000
_cell.angle_alpha   90.00
_cell.angle_beta   90.00
_cell.angle_gamma   90.00
#
_symmetry.space_group_name_H-M   'P 1'
#
loop_
_entity.id
_entity.type
_entity.pdbx_description
1 polymer ?
#
loop_
_entity_poly.entity_id
_entity_poly.type
_entity_poly.pdbx_seq_one_letter_code
_entity_poly.pdbx_strand_id
1 'polypeptide(L)'
;MEIIENLSTYSSRISRWNGDERLAGYPFVENVNAPFTPVRRALPMLNLALVSTAGACIDGTEPFDVSSRGEARFDEIPIEVEAADLRYAASGYDPTAVKQDRNAQVPVDRLAEYEANSVIGKLNSVWWSTSSFIPNAQTVAEELAPKLSERLARYEVNAALIIPASRLCHQTAGLIARRIEADGIPTIVISVDKLMSERVRPPRTAYYEGDFGTVVGPADWPEFQRRVLDETLRNMETFDQPGIRKLAVDIESKVEAARGER
;
A
#
# COMPACT_ATOMS: atom_id res chain seq x y z
N MET A 1 -21.29 -1.93 2.09
CA MET A 1 -20.59 -3.04 2.78
C MET A 1 -19.79 -2.44 3.91
N GLU A 2 -19.68 -3.12 5.05
CA GLU A 2 -18.91 -2.63 6.19
C GLU A 2 -17.40 -2.78 5.94
N ILE A 3 -16.63 -1.74 6.30
CA ILE A 3 -15.17 -1.77 6.18
C ILE A 3 -14.56 -2.67 7.26
N ILE A 4 -15.17 -2.70 8.44
CA ILE A 4 -14.87 -3.60 9.56
C ILE A 4 -16.18 -4.29 9.96
N GLU A 5 -16.31 -5.59 9.69
CA GLU A 5 -17.58 -6.34 9.86
C GLU A 5 -18.01 -6.56 11.32
N ASN A 6 -17.07 -6.52 12.26
CA ASN A 6 -17.33 -6.71 13.69
C ASN A 6 -16.87 -5.49 14.50
N LEU A 7 -17.22 -4.29 14.03
CA LEU A 7 -16.69 -3.04 14.57
C LEU A 7 -16.86 -2.91 16.08
N SER A 8 -18.05 -3.18 16.63
CA SER A 8 -18.31 -3.09 18.08
C SER A 8 -17.39 -4.01 18.91
N THR A 9 -17.14 -5.22 18.41
CA THR A 9 -16.24 -6.19 19.05
C THR A 9 -14.79 -5.71 18.95
N TYR A 10 -14.37 -5.20 17.79
CA TYR A 10 -13.05 -4.60 17.61
C TYR A 10 -12.86 -3.41 18.56
N SER A 11 -13.78 -2.45 18.59
CA SER A 11 -13.71 -1.24 19.44
C SER A 11 -13.60 -1.59 20.92
N SER A 12 -14.30 -2.63 21.38
CA SER A 12 -14.18 -3.12 22.76
C SER A 12 -12.83 -3.77 23.06
N ARG A 13 -12.20 -4.44 22.09
CA ARG A 13 -10.88 -5.07 22.27
C ARG A 13 -9.77 -4.04 22.25
N ILE A 14 -9.81 -3.09 21.31
CA ILE A 14 -8.78 -2.05 21.18
C ILE A 14 -8.78 -1.11 22.40
N SER A 15 -9.95 -0.83 22.99
CA SER A 15 -10.04 -0.03 24.22
C SER A 15 -9.41 -0.71 25.45
N ARG A 16 -9.19 -2.02 25.40
CA ARG A 16 -8.53 -2.80 26.47
C ARG A 16 -7.04 -3.02 26.22
N TRP A 17 -6.55 -2.64 25.04
CA TRP A 17 -5.16 -2.79 24.68
C TRP A 17 -4.35 -1.61 25.22
N ASN A 18 -3.24 -1.90 25.89
CA ASN A 18 -2.49 -0.91 26.68
C ASN A 18 -1.42 -0.13 25.90
N GLY A 19 -1.40 -0.24 24.56
CA GLY A 19 -0.40 0.43 23.74
C GLY A 19 0.99 -0.22 23.86
N ASP A 20 1.30 -1.12 22.93
CA ASP A 20 2.62 -1.76 22.82
C ASP A 20 3.17 -1.55 21.40
N GLU A 21 4.38 -1.00 21.29
CA GLU A 21 5.07 -0.79 20.01
C GLU A 21 5.31 -2.09 19.24
N ARG A 22 5.40 -3.23 19.94
CA ARG A 22 5.52 -4.57 19.34
C ARG A 22 4.17 -5.18 18.95
N LEU A 23 3.08 -4.45 19.16
CA LEU A 23 1.71 -4.89 18.88
C LEU A 23 1.33 -6.18 19.63
N ALA A 24 1.95 -6.46 20.78
CA ALA A 24 1.62 -7.62 21.59
C ALA A 24 0.18 -7.50 22.10
N GLY A 25 -0.63 -8.54 21.86
CA GLY A 25 -2.05 -8.53 22.21
C GLY A 25 -2.90 -7.52 21.41
N TYR A 26 -2.35 -6.91 20.36
CA TYR A 26 -3.09 -5.96 19.52
C TYR A 26 -4.24 -6.70 18.79
N PRO A 27 -5.48 -6.20 18.87
CA PRO A 27 -6.63 -6.88 18.30
C PRO A 27 -6.77 -6.55 16.81
N PHE A 28 -5.96 -7.18 15.97
CA PHE A 28 -6.05 -6.98 14.51
C PHE A 28 -7.46 -7.25 13.97
N VAL A 29 -7.85 -6.46 12.97
CA VAL A 29 -9.14 -6.57 12.30
C VAL A 29 -9.23 -7.88 11.52
N GLU A 30 -10.40 -8.52 11.63
CA GLU A 30 -10.75 -9.72 10.89
C GLU A 30 -12.05 -9.50 10.12
N ASN A 31 -12.03 -9.77 8.82
CA ASN A 31 -13.18 -9.66 7.93
C ASN A 31 -13.40 -10.98 7.16
N VAL A 32 -14.65 -11.31 6.89
CA VAL A 32 -15.05 -12.49 6.12
C VAL A 32 -15.39 -12.15 4.68
N ASN A 33 -15.97 -10.98 4.39
CA ASN A 33 -16.26 -10.54 3.02
C ASN A 33 -15.34 -9.38 2.64
N ALA A 34 -15.21 -9.13 1.34
CA ALA A 34 -14.49 -7.98 0.82
C ALA A 34 -15.31 -7.30 -0.29
N PRO A 35 -15.30 -5.95 -0.36
CA PRO A 35 -15.91 -5.24 -1.47
C PRO A 35 -15.10 -5.53 -2.74
N PHE A 36 -15.73 -5.40 -3.89
CA PHE A 36 -15.07 -5.66 -5.16
C PHE A 36 -15.66 -4.83 -6.28
N THR A 37 -14.83 -3.99 -6.86
CA THR A 37 -15.11 -3.20 -8.04
C THR A 37 -14.26 -3.74 -9.19
N PRO A 38 -14.86 -4.25 -10.28
CA PRO A 38 -14.11 -4.71 -11.45
C PRO A 38 -13.27 -3.60 -12.09
N VAL A 39 -12.07 -3.93 -12.56
CA VAL A 39 -11.27 -3.03 -13.40
C VAL A 39 -11.91 -2.99 -14.79
N ARG A 40 -12.37 -1.80 -15.21
CA ARG A 40 -13.12 -1.63 -16.47
C ARG A 40 -12.31 -1.05 -17.62
N ARG A 41 -11.07 -0.64 -17.36
CA ARG A 41 -10.17 -0.01 -18.31
C ARG A 41 -8.85 -0.78 -18.30
N ALA A 42 -8.24 -0.95 -19.47
CA ALA A 42 -6.91 -1.54 -19.56
C ALA A 42 -5.87 -0.63 -18.89
N LEU A 43 -4.77 -1.18 -18.39
CA LEU A 43 -3.69 -0.41 -17.74
C LEU A 43 -3.27 0.84 -18.54
N PRO A 44 -3.06 0.78 -19.88
CA PRO A 44 -2.68 1.95 -20.69
C PRO A 44 -3.75 3.05 -20.78
N MET A 45 -4.92 2.84 -20.20
CA MET A 45 -6.03 3.80 -20.14
C MET A 45 -6.36 4.24 -18.70
N LEU A 46 -5.57 3.82 -17.71
CA LEU A 46 -5.77 4.17 -16.31
C LEU A 46 -5.01 5.43 -15.92
N ASN A 47 -5.68 6.33 -15.21
CA ASN A 47 -5.08 7.24 -14.25
C ASN A 47 -4.83 6.47 -12.93
N LEU A 48 -3.60 6.04 -12.71
CA LEU A 48 -3.19 5.21 -11.57
C LEU A 48 -2.77 6.10 -10.39
N ALA A 49 -3.37 5.87 -9.22
CA ALA A 49 -2.90 6.44 -7.96
C ALA A 49 -1.89 5.52 -7.26
N LEU A 50 -0.91 6.11 -6.60
CA LEU A 50 -0.05 5.45 -5.63
C LEU A 50 -0.42 5.92 -4.22
N VAL A 51 -0.67 4.96 -3.32
CA VAL A 51 -0.83 5.21 -1.88
C VAL A 51 0.24 4.43 -1.14
N SER A 52 1.11 5.12 -0.39
CA SER A 52 2.13 4.48 0.44
C SER A 52 1.90 4.79 1.91
N THR A 53 2.04 3.78 2.75
CA THR A 53 1.92 3.95 4.21
C THR A 53 3.30 4.01 4.88
N ALA A 54 4.33 4.44 4.15
CA ALA A 54 5.69 4.55 4.66
C ALA A 54 5.90 5.72 5.64
N GLY A 55 4.91 6.61 5.80
CA GLY A 55 5.06 7.82 6.59
C GLY A 55 6.02 8.82 5.95
N ALA A 56 6.01 8.92 4.62
CA ALA A 56 6.86 9.83 3.88
C ALA A 56 6.33 11.28 3.95
N CYS A 57 7.19 12.25 4.24
CA CYS A 57 6.87 13.67 4.21
C CYS A 57 7.96 14.45 3.48
N ILE A 58 7.63 15.65 3.00
CA ILE A 58 8.59 16.54 2.31
C ILE A 58 9.50 17.17 3.36
N ASP A 59 10.80 17.27 3.08
CA ASP A 59 11.76 17.89 3.99
C ASP A 59 11.35 19.34 4.29
N GLY A 60 11.38 19.72 5.58
CA GLY A 60 10.87 21.01 6.06
C GLY A 60 9.36 21.09 6.31
N THR A 61 8.59 20.02 6.07
CA THR A 61 7.17 19.91 6.50
C THR A 61 7.02 19.17 7.82
N GLU A 62 5.85 19.29 8.46
CA GLU A 62 5.57 18.62 9.73
C GLU A 62 5.50 17.10 9.53
N PRO A 63 6.40 16.31 10.18
CA PRO A 63 6.39 14.86 10.05
C PRO A 63 5.14 14.26 10.71
N PHE A 64 4.79 13.03 10.30
CA PHE A 64 3.67 12.32 10.92
C PHE A 64 3.96 12.00 12.40
N ASP A 65 2.93 12.11 13.24
CA ASP A 65 3.00 11.61 14.61
C ASP A 65 2.89 10.07 14.61
N VAL A 66 4.01 9.43 14.96
CA VAL A 66 4.14 7.97 15.11
C VAL A 66 4.17 7.53 16.58
N SER A 67 3.77 8.41 17.50
CA SER A 67 3.58 8.10 18.92
C SER A 67 2.42 7.12 19.14
N SER A 68 2.16 6.75 20.40
CA SER A 68 1.15 5.75 20.78
C SER A 68 -0.27 6.01 20.28
N ARG A 69 -0.62 7.27 19.97
CA ARG A 69 -1.92 7.62 19.39
C ARG A 69 -1.96 7.45 17.88
N GLY A 70 -0.81 7.57 17.20
CA GLY A 70 -0.70 7.66 15.76
C GLY A 70 -1.42 8.87 15.18
N GLU A 71 -1.35 9.01 13.87
CA GLU A 71 -1.99 10.12 13.15
C GLU A 71 -2.78 9.62 11.95
N ALA A 72 -4.09 9.87 11.95
CA ALA A 72 -4.99 9.56 10.83
C ALA A 72 -5.01 10.72 9.80
N ARG A 73 -3.83 11.07 9.30
CA ARG A 73 -3.60 12.06 8.25
C ARG A 73 -3.03 11.37 7.01
N PHE A 74 -3.31 11.95 5.84
CA PHE A 74 -2.56 11.69 4.62
C PHE A 74 -2.08 13.02 4.04
N ASP A 75 -0.92 12.96 3.39
CA ASP A 75 -0.33 14.08 2.67
C ASP A 75 -0.31 13.78 1.17
N GLU A 76 -0.52 14.81 0.35
CA GLU A 76 -0.42 14.74 -1.11
C GLU A 76 0.96 15.22 -1.52
N ILE A 77 1.73 14.34 -2.14
CA ILE A 77 3.11 14.63 -2.54
C ILE A 77 3.16 14.63 -4.07
N PRO A 78 3.58 15.74 -4.71
CA PRO A 78 3.81 15.77 -6.14
C PRO A 78 4.83 14.71 -6.57
N ILE A 79 4.63 14.09 -7.73
CA ILE A 79 5.55 13.07 -8.26
C ILE A 79 6.93 13.64 -8.61
N GLU A 80 7.00 14.97 -8.82
CA GLU A 80 8.22 15.73 -9.09
C GLU A 80 9.08 15.97 -7.85
N VAL A 81 8.58 15.67 -6.64
CA VAL A 81 9.40 15.73 -5.43
C VAL A 81 10.46 14.64 -5.50
N GLU A 82 11.73 15.06 -5.43
CA GLU A 82 12.88 14.17 -5.52
C GLU A 82 13.02 13.29 -4.28
N ALA A 83 13.61 12.11 -4.44
CA ALA A 83 13.84 11.19 -3.33
C ALA A 83 14.66 11.83 -2.19
N ALA A 84 15.59 12.72 -2.53
CA ALA A 84 16.45 13.42 -1.57
C ALA A 84 15.69 14.40 -0.67
N ASP A 85 14.54 14.90 -1.13
CA ASP A 85 13.68 15.84 -0.41
C ASP A 85 12.59 15.12 0.40
N LEU A 86 12.66 13.78 0.52
CA LEU A 86 11.74 12.99 1.32
C LEU A 86 12.36 12.57 2.65
N ARG A 87 11.57 12.68 3.71
CA ARG A 87 11.84 12.14 5.04
C ARG A 87 10.79 11.08 5.37
N TYR A 88 11.15 10.13 6.25
CA TYR A 88 10.27 9.02 6.60
C TYR A 88 10.09 8.95 8.12
N ALA A 89 8.87 9.27 8.58
CA ALA A 89 8.41 9.00 9.94
C ALA A 89 8.06 7.51 10.04
N ALA A 90 9.10 6.68 10.18
CA ALA A 90 9.00 5.23 10.14
C ALA A 90 8.74 4.63 11.53
N SER A 91 7.76 3.72 11.60
CA SER A 91 7.47 2.91 12.77
C SER A 91 7.06 1.50 12.35
N GLY A 92 7.63 0.50 13.01
CA GLY A 92 7.41 -0.91 12.70
C GLY A 92 8.12 -1.45 11.45
N TYR A 93 9.05 -0.69 10.86
CA TYR A 93 9.92 -1.14 9.76
C TYR A 93 11.27 -0.38 9.78
N ASP A 94 12.29 -0.90 9.06
CA ASP A 94 13.58 -0.23 8.89
C ASP A 94 13.56 0.69 7.64
N PRO A 95 13.70 2.01 7.80
CA PRO A 95 13.67 2.95 6.68
C PRO A 95 14.99 3.04 5.91
N THR A 96 16.02 2.25 6.25
CA THR A 96 17.35 2.35 5.61
C THR A 96 17.27 2.14 4.10
N ALA A 97 16.56 1.11 3.65
CA ALA A 97 16.45 0.80 2.23
C ALA A 97 15.67 1.88 1.45
N VAL A 98 14.53 2.36 1.97
CA VAL A 98 13.75 3.42 1.29
C VAL A 98 14.47 4.77 1.25
N LYS A 99 15.36 5.05 2.22
CA LYS A 99 16.22 6.24 2.19
C LYS A 99 17.36 6.11 1.18
N GLN A 100 17.84 4.90 0.93
CA GLN A 100 18.87 4.62 -0.06
C GLN A 100 18.28 4.64 -1.48
N ASP A 101 17.15 3.97 -1.68
CA ASP A 101 16.40 3.93 -2.93
C ASP A 101 14.90 4.00 -2.61
N ARG A 102 14.25 5.13 -2.95
CA ARG A 102 12.82 5.31 -2.70
C ARG A 102 11.99 4.20 -3.32
N ASN A 103 12.43 3.62 -4.44
CA ASN A 103 11.67 2.65 -5.20
C ASN A 103 11.52 1.30 -4.51
N ALA A 104 12.30 1.03 -3.46
CA ALA A 104 12.11 -0.14 -2.62
C ALA A 104 10.74 -0.16 -1.90
N GLN A 105 10.11 1.01 -1.69
CA GLN A 105 8.86 1.15 -0.93
C GLN A 105 7.87 2.19 -1.50
N VAL A 106 8.36 3.19 -2.23
CA VAL A 106 7.62 4.29 -2.86
C VAL A 106 8.08 4.40 -4.33
N PRO A 107 7.56 3.54 -5.23
CA PRO A 107 8.10 3.30 -6.57
C PRO A 107 7.68 4.35 -7.59
N VAL A 108 7.80 5.63 -7.25
CA VAL A 108 7.41 6.73 -8.14
C VAL A 108 8.21 6.71 -9.44
N ASP A 109 9.52 6.44 -9.39
CA ASP A 109 10.36 6.41 -10.60
C ASP A 109 9.98 5.23 -11.51
N ARG A 110 9.79 4.04 -10.93
CA ARG A 110 9.37 2.86 -11.70
C ARG A 110 8.00 3.05 -12.34
N LEU A 111 7.07 3.71 -11.66
CA LEU A 111 5.75 4.00 -12.21
C LEU A 111 5.80 5.09 -13.29
N ALA A 112 6.69 6.08 -13.16
CA ALA A 112 6.95 7.05 -14.21
C ALA A 112 7.57 6.39 -15.46
N GLU A 113 8.47 5.42 -15.29
CA GLU A 113 8.96 4.57 -16.39
C GLU A 113 7.81 3.83 -17.09
N TYR A 114 6.80 3.37 -16.34
CA TYR A 114 5.64 2.67 -16.90
C TYR A 114 4.70 3.58 -17.69
N GLU A 115 4.50 4.81 -17.24
CA GLU A 115 3.78 5.83 -18.02
C GLU A 115 4.53 6.13 -19.32
N ALA A 116 5.84 6.39 -19.24
CA ALA A 116 6.67 6.68 -20.41
C ALA A 116 6.67 5.55 -21.45
N ASN A 117 6.57 4.29 -21.00
CA ASN A 117 6.51 3.11 -21.86
C ASN A 117 5.09 2.65 -22.18
N SER A 118 4.05 3.45 -21.86
CA SER A 118 2.64 3.13 -22.12
C SER A 118 2.14 1.82 -21.50
N VAL A 119 2.79 1.36 -20.41
CA VAL A 119 2.31 0.23 -19.59
C VAL A 119 1.08 0.67 -18.81
N ILE A 120 1.11 1.88 -18.26
CA ILE A 120 -0.03 2.56 -17.65
C ILE A 120 -0.38 3.82 -18.46
N GLY A 121 -1.63 4.26 -18.38
CA GLY A 121 -2.08 5.45 -19.13
C GLY A 121 -1.49 6.74 -18.57
N LYS A 122 -1.55 6.90 -17.25
CA LYS A 122 -1.00 8.03 -16.53
C LYS A 122 -0.71 7.66 -15.09
N LEU A 123 0.43 8.08 -14.55
CA LEU A 123 0.64 8.17 -13.10
C LEU A 123 0.01 9.47 -12.61
N ASN A 124 -0.79 9.41 -11.53
CA ASN A 124 -1.40 10.61 -10.99
C ASN A 124 -0.32 11.65 -10.63
N SER A 125 -0.61 12.94 -10.83
CA SER A 125 0.37 14.02 -10.58
C SER A 125 0.76 14.13 -9.10
N VAL A 126 -0.03 13.56 -8.20
CA VAL A 126 0.31 13.39 -6.79
C VAL A 126 0.19 11.92 -6.39
N TRP A 127 0.96 11.53 -5.40
CA TRP A 127 0.77 10.27 -4.68
C TRP A 127 0.45 10.58 -3.22
N TRP A 128 -0.20 9.64 -2.55
CA TRP A 128 -0.70 9.83 -1.19
C TRP A 128 0.20 9.09 -0.20
N SER A 129 0.73 9.84 0.76
CA SER A 129 1.49 9.29 1.87
C SER A 129 0.61 9.26 3.12
N THR A 130 0.56 8.13 3.82
CA THR A 130 -0.10 8.02 5.13
C THR A 130 0.91 7.69 6.21
N SER A 131 0.57 8.01 7.46
CA SER A 131 1.39 7.60 8.62
C SER A 131 1.68 6.10 8.60
N SER A 132 2.89 5.73 9.04
CA SER A 132 3.33 4.34 9.20
C SER A 132 2.78 3.68 10.47
N PHE A 133 2.13 4.46 11.34
CA PHE A 133 1.59 3.99 12.61
C PHE A 133 0.23 4.62 12.92
N ILE A 134 -0.83 3.83 12.75
CA ILE A 134 -2.21 4.21 13.10
C ILE A 134 -2.84 3.05 13.88
N PRO A 135 -2.72 3.03 15.22
CA PRO A 135 -3.18 1.90 16.03
C PRO A 135 -4.69 1.73 16.03
N ASN A 136 -5.47 2.80 15.89
CA ASN A 136 -6.92 2.68 15.88
C ASN A 136 -7.44 2.44 14.46
N ALA A 137 -7.77 1.18 14.15
CA ALA A 137 -8.31 0.80 12.85
C ALA A 137 -9.71 1.39 12.60
N GLN A 138 -10.48 1.70 13.65
CA GLN A 138 -11.76 2.38 13.50
C GLN A 138 -11.55 3.77 12.93
N THR A 139 -10.57 4.53 13.43
CA THR A 139 -10.20 5.84 12.88
C THR A 139 -9.76 5.73 11.42
N VAL A 140 -9.04 4.67 11.04
CA VAL A 140 -8.72 4.42 9.62
C VAL A 140 -9.99 4.23 8.79
N ALA A 141 -10.92 3.39 9.24
CA ALA A 141 -12.12 3.03 8.50
C ALA A 141 -13.17 4.16 8.41
N GLU A 142 -13.30 4.96 9.46
CA GLU A 142 -14.34 5.99 9.59
C GLU A 142 -13.87 7.39 9.20
N GLU A 143 -12.56 7.68 9.28
CA GLU A 143 -12.02 9.01 9.01
C GLU A 143 -11.02 9.04 7.87
N LEU A 144 -9.92 8.30 7.97
CA LEU A 144 -8.81 8.39 7.00
C LEU A 144 -9.23 7.90 5.61
N ALA A 145 -9.72 6.66 5.55
CA ALA A 145 -10.01 5.99 4.29
C ALA A 145 -11.15 6.67 3.50
N PRO A 146 -12.25 7.15 4.13
CA PRO A 146 -13.28 7.90 3.42
C PRO A 146 -12.76 9.21 2.83
N LYS A 147 -11.97 9.99 3.58
CA LYS A 147 -11.36 11.24 3.10
C LYS A 147 -10.39 10.98 1.95
N LEU A 148 -9.59 9.93 2.05
CA LEU A 148 -8.67 9.53 0.99
C LEU A 148 -9.42 9.09 -0.27
N SER A 149 -10.45 8.25 -0.12
CA SER A 149 -11.29 7.80 -1.24
C SER A 149 -11.97 8.97 -1.97
N GLU A 150 -12.55 9.91 -1.22
CA GLU A 150 -13.12 11.14 -1.79
C GLU A 150 -12.05 11.94 -2.55
N ARG A 151 -10.83 12.00 -2.01
CA ARG A 151 -9.74 12.71 -2.67
C ARG A 151 -9.31 12.05 -3.97
N LEU A 152 -9.16 10.73 -3.99
CA LEU A 152 -8.86 9.98 -5.22
C LEU A 152 -9.92 10.21 -6.30
N ALA A 153 -11.21 10.25 -5.92
CA ALA A 153 -12.29 10.54 -6.86
C ALA A 153 -12.17 11.95 -7.47
N ARG A 154 -11.79 12.97 -6.68
CA ARG A 154 -11.55 14.35 -7.17
C ARG A 154 -10.39 14.43 -8.16
N TYR A 155 -9.39 13.56 -8.02
CA TYR A 155 -8.25 13.45 -8.95
C TYR A 155 -8.55 12.54 -10.15
N GLU A 156 -9.81 12.13 -10.35
CA GLU A 156 -10.27 11.26 -11.44
C GLU A 156 -9.49 9.94 -11.54
N VAL A 157 -9.05 9.42 -10.39
CA VAL A 157 -8.30 8.17 -10.29
C VAL A 157 -9.15 7.01 -10.79
N ASN A 158 -8.57 6.13 -11.60
CA ASN A 158 -9.26 4.97 -12.16
C ASN A 158 -8.89 3.66 -11.47
N ALA A 159 -7.72 3.59 -10.84
CA ALA A 159 -7.30 2.51 -9.97
C ALA A 159 -6.24 3.00 -8.98
N ALA A 160 -6.10 2.34 -7.83
CA ALA A 160 -5.07 2.67 -6.85
C ALA A 160 -4.18 1.47 -6.50
N LEU A 161 -2.87 1.67 -6.60
CA LEU A 161 -1.83 0.80 -6.05
C LEU A 161 -1.53 1.21 -4.61
N ILE A 162 -1.60 0.26 -3.67
CA ILE A 162 -1.39 0.54 -2.25
C ILE A 162 -0.22 -0.29 -1.73
N ILE A 163 0.76 0.37 -1.10
CA ILE A 163 2.00 -0.24 -0.65
C ILE A 163 2.19 -0.03 0.86
N PRO A 164 1.98 -1.09 1.67
CA PRO A 164 2.21 -1.05 3.11
C PRO A 164 3.70 -1.14 3.46
N ALA A 165 4.13 -0.56 4.58
CA ALA A 165 5.54 -0.61 5.02
C ALA A 165 5.80 -1.59 6.18
N SER A 166 4.90 -1.67 7.17
CA SER A 166 5.01 -2.55 8.35
C SER A 166 3.84 -3.54 8.49
N ARG A 167 3.84 -4.38 9.53
CA ARG A 167 2.70 -5.26 9.84
C ARG A 167 1.40 -4.48 10.10
N LEU A 168 1.45 -3.40 10.88
CA LEU A 168 0.27 -2.56 11.12
C LEU A 168 -0.17 -1.85 9.84
N CYS A 169 0.79 -1.41 9.02
CA CYS A 169 0.51 -0.84 7.71
C CYS A 169 -0.25 -1.80 6.79
N HIS A 170 -0.01 -3.11 6.85
CA HIS A 170 -0.78 -4.08 6.06
C HIS A 170 -2.27 -4.07 6.43
N GLN A 171 -2.60 -3.91 7.71
CA GLN A 171 -3.97 -3.68 8.14
C GLN A 171 -4.51 -2.34 7.63
N THR A 172 -3.78 -1.25 7.82
CA THR A 172 -4.19 0.09 7.36
C THR A 172 -4.44 0.10 5.85
N ALA A 173 -3.49 -0.42 5.06
CA ALA A 173 -3.60 -0.54 3.60
C ALA A 173 -4.80 -1.39 3.20
N GLY A 174 -5.07 -2.50 3.90
CA GLY A 174 -6.22 -3.34 3.61
C GLY A 174 -7.56 -2.64 3.88
N LEU A 175 -7.65 -1.87 4.96
CA LEU A 175 -8.86 -1.08 5.28
C LEU A 175 -9.07 0.08 4.29
N ILE A 176 -7.98 0.75 3.90
CA ILE A 176 -8.00 1.77 2.85
C ILE A 176 -8.49 1.16 1.53
N ALA A 177 -7.91 0.02 1.11
CA ALA A 177 -8.30 -0.69 -0.11
C ALA A 177 -9.79 -1.04 -0.13
N ARG A 178 -10.29 -1.61 0.98
CA ARG A 178 -11.72 -1.94 1.14
C ARG A 178 -12.60 -0.71 0.96
N ARG A 179 -12.22 0.42 1.55
CA ARG A 179 -13.03 1.65 1.44
C ARG A 179 -13.05 2.20 0.03
N ILE A 180 -11.89 2.31 -0.60
CA ILE A 180 -11.74 2.82 -1.98
C ILE A 180 -12.56 1.95 -2.95
N GLU A 181 -12.52 0.62 -2.80
CA GLU A 181 -13.31 -0.29 -3.65
C GLU A 181 -14.81 -0.25 -3.35
N ALA A 182 -15.21 -0.03 -2.11
CA ALA A 182 -16.61 0.17 -1.75
C ALA A 182 -17.19 1.45 -2.38
N ASP A 183 -16.34 2.45 -2.63
CA ASP A 183 -16.69 3.71 -3.29
C ASP A 183 -16.51 3.65 -4.84
N GLY A 184 -16.14 2.49 -5.39
CA GLY A 184 -16.16 2.25 -6.84
C GLY A 184 -14.84 2.50 -7.57
N ILE A 185 -13.70 2.63 -6.86
CA ILE A 185 -12.37 2.71 -7.46
C ILE A 185 -11.65 1.37 -7.20
N PRO A 186 -11.27 0.59 -8.22
CA PRO A 186 -10.52 -0.65 -8.02
C PRO A 186 -9.15 -0.40 -7.38
N THR A 187 -8.70 -1.32 -6.53
CA THR A 187 -7.40 -1.24 -5.85
C THR A 187 -6.62 -2.53 -5.98
N ILE A 188 -5.30 -2.45 -5.80
CA ILE A 188 -4.47 -3.62 -5.54
C ILE A 188 -3.42 -3.31 -4.47
N VAL A 189 -3.25 -4.22 -3.52
CA VAL A 189 -2.26 -4.12 -2.44
C VAL A 189 -1.08 -5.04 -2.76
N ILE A 190 0.16 -4.54 -2.71
CA ILE A 190 1.36 -5.38 -2.67
C ILE A 190 1.58 -5.79 -1.22
N SER A 191 1.70 -7.08 -0.94
CA SER A 191 1.80 -7.60 0.42
C SER A 191 3.02 -8.50 0.58
N VAL A 192 3.70 -8.35 1.72
CA VAL A 192 4.72 -9.28 2.21
C VAL A 192 4.27 -10.02 3.49
N ASP A 193 3.17 -9.59 4.13
CA ASP A 193 2.51 -10.29 5.24
C ASP A 193 1.19 -10.94 4.78
N LYS A 194 1.29 -12.19 4.29
CA LYS A 194 0.13 -12.98 3.84
C LYS A 194 -0.94 -13.13 4.92
N LEU A 195 -0.53 -13.44 6.15
CA LEU A 195 -1.46 -13.68 7.25
C LEU A 195 -2.28 -12.42 7.56
N MET A 196 -1.65 -11.25 7.51
CA MET A 196 -2.37 -9.99 7.70
C MET A 196 -3.37 -9.73 6.57
N SER A 197 -2.95 -9.98 5.33
CA SER A 197 -3.83 -9.84 4.17
C SER A 197 -5.02 -10.81 4.22
N GLU A 198 -4.83 -12.05 4.68
CA GLU A 198 -5.92 -13.01 4.87
C GLU A 198 -6.92 -12.56 5.95
N ARG A 199 -6.45 -11.94 7.03
CA ARG A 199 -7.31 -11.45 8.13
C ARG A 199 -8.10 -10.20 7.73
N VAL A 200 -7.41 -9.19 7.21
CA VAL A 200 -8.02 -7.89 6.88
C VAL A 200 -8.87 -7.98 5.62
N ARG A 201 -8.50 -8.90 4.72
CA ARG A 201 -9.20 -9.25 3.48
C ARG A 201 -9.40 -8.04 2.57
N PRO A 202 -8.32 -7.40 2.07
CA PRO A 202 -8.42 -6.44 0.99
C PRO A 202 -9.04 -7.07 -0.27
N PRO A 203 -9.61 -6.26 -1.17
CA PRO A 203 -10.25 -6.75 -2.40
C PRO A 203 -9.28 -7.48 -3.32
N ARG A 204 -8.10 -6.91 -3.59
CA ARG A 204 -7.07 -7.55 -4.41
C ARG A 204 -5.72 -7.45 -3.72
N THR A 205 -5.00 -8.57 -3.66
CA THR A 205 -3.63 -8.61 -3.15
C THR A 205 -2.71 -9.37 -4.08
N ALA A 206 -1.61 -8.73 -4.44
CA ALA A 206 -0.41 -9.36 -4.95
C ALA A 206 0.53 -9.63 -3.78
N TYR A 207 0.92 -10.89 -3.57
CA TYR A 207 1.73 -11.30 -2.42
C TYR A 207 3.03 -11.97 -2.84
N TYR A 208 4.13 -11.71 -2.15
CA TYR A 208 5.35 -12.50 -2.24
C TYR A 208 6.12 -12.52 -0.93
N GLU A 209 7.15 -13.36 -0.83
CA GLU A 209 7.99 -13.48 0.36
C GLU A 209 9.06 -12.39 0.34
N GLY A 210 8.68 -11.17 0.71
CA GLY A 210 9.58 -10.02 0.87
C GLY A 210 9.67 -9.52 2.32
N ASP A 211 10.28 -8.36 2.49
CA ASP A 211 10.53 -7.75 3.80
C ASP A 211 9.75 -6.44 4.02
N PHE A 212 9.41 -6.17 5.27
CA PHE A 212 8.84 -4.87 5.66
C PHE A 212 9.82 -3.73 5.37
N GLY A 213 9.32 -2.61 4.84
CA GLY A 213 10.12 -1.46 4.44
C GLY A 213 10.78 -1.58 3.05
N THR A 214 10.66 -2.73 2.39
CA THR A 214 11.16 -2.99 1.03
C THR A 214 10.12 -3.75 0.20
N VAL A 215 8.84 -3.38 0.35
CA VAL A 215 7.72 -4.16 -0.21
C VAL A 215 7.71 -4.21 -1.75
N VAL A 216 8.38 -3.30 -2.43
CA VAL A 216 8.53 -3.34 -3.90
C VAL A 216 9.80 -4.08 -4.32
N GLY A 217 10.66 -4.45 -3.37
CA GLY A 217 11.90 -5.17 -3.60
C GLY A 217 13.10 -4.52 -2.92
N PRO A 218 14.28 -5.16 -2.97
CA PRO A 218 15.50 -4.61 -2.40
C PRO A 218 15.89 -3.27 -3.03
N ALA A 219 16.57 -2.43 -2.23
CA ALA A 219 17.19 -1.20 -2.73
C ALA A 219 18.25 -1.51 -3.79
N ASP A 220 18.41 -0.60 -4.76
CA ASP A 220 19.37 -0.72 -5.86
C ASP A 220 19.18 -1.95 -6.77
N TRP A 221 17.98 -2.55 -6.78
CA TRP A 221 17.64 -3.66 -7.68
C TRP A 221 16.41 -3.33 -8.57
N PRO A 222 16.58 -2.45 -9.55
CA PRO A 222 15.46 -1.93 -10.36
C PRO A 222 14.76 -3.00 -11.20
N GLU A 223 15.45 -4.06 -11.61
CA GLU A 223 14.89 -5.21 -12.34
C GLU A 223 13.87 -5.95 -11.46
N PHE A 224 14.24 -6.27 -10.22
CA PHE A 224 13.34 -6.92 -9.27
C PHE A 224 12.13 -6.04 -8.95
N GLN A 225 12.36 -4.75 -8.73
CA GLN A 225 11.29 -3.79 -8.47
C GLN A 225 10.30 -3.71 -9.64
N ARG A 226 10.81 -3.67 -10.87
CA ARG A 226 9.97 -3.72 -12.08
C ARG A 226 9.21 -5.04 -12.18
N ARG A 227 9.81 -6.18 -11.82
CA ARG A 227 9.08 -7.46 -11.85
C ARG A 227 7.91 -7.48 -10.87
N VAL A 228 8.14 -7.05 -9.63
CA VAL A 228 7.09 -6.97 -8.60
C VAL A 228 5.95 -6.09 -9.08
N LEU A 229 6.26 -4.92 -9.66
CA LEU A 229 5.25 -3.98 -10.15
C LEU A 229 4.50 -4.50 -11.39
N ASP A 230 5.21 -5.05 -12.38
CA ASP A 230 4.61 -5.56 -13.62
C ASP A 230 3.64 -6.71 -13.32
N GLU A 231 4.09 -7.73 -12.56
CA GLU A 231 3.22 -8.84 -12.17
C GLU A 231 2.02 -8.36 -11.34
N THR A 232 2.22 -7.39 -10.44
CA THR A 232 1.14 -6.81 -9.63
C THR A 232 0.11 -6.11 -10.52
N LEU A 233 0.54 -5.17 -11.37
CA LEU A 233 -0.37 -4.37 -12.18
C LEU A 233 -1.14 -5.24 -13.18
N ARG A 234 -0.49 -6.23 -13.81
CA ARG A 234 -1.17 -7.21 -14.68
C ARG A 234 -2.18 -8.06 -13.92
N ASN A 235 -1.86 -8.45 -12.67
CA ASN A 235 -2.80 -9.17 -11.83
C ASN A 235 -4.07 -8.35 -11.55
N MET A 236 -3.95 -7.03 -11.39
CA MET A 236 -5.08 -6.14 -11.12
C MET A 236 -6.20 -6.30 -12.17
N GLU A 237 -5.86 -6.40 -13.45
CA GLU A 237 -6.82 -6.58 -14.56
C GLU A 237 -7.53 -7.94 -14.55
N THR A 238 -6.88 -8.96 -14.00
CA THR A 238 -7.31 -10.36 -14.15
C THR A 238 -8.02 -10.92 -12.93
N PHE A 239 -8.11 -10.17 -11.83
CA PHE A 239 -8.99 -10.51 -10.70
C PHE A 239 -10.46 -10.37 -11.12
N ASP A 240 -11.24 -11.43 -10.90
CA ASP A 240 -12.69 -11.50 -11.12
C ASP A 240 -13.51 -11.56 -9.81
N GLN A 241 -12.85 -11.83 -8.69
CA GLN A 241 -13.41 -11.84 -7.33
C GLN A 241 -12.34 -11.45 -6.31
N PRO A 242 -12.71 -11.12 -5.06
CA PRO A 242 -11.72 -10.83 -4.03
C PRO A 242 -10.74 -11.97 -3.78
N GLY A 243 -9.45 -11.66 -3.60
CA GLY A 243 -8.47 -12.68 -3.27
C GLY A 243 -7.02 -12.22 -3.21
N ILE A 244 -6.16 -13.20 -2.96
CA ILE A 244 -4.71 -13.05 -2.86
C ILE A 244 -4.07 -13.93 -3.93
N ARG A 245 -3.13 -13.37 -4.71
CA ARG A 245 -2.32 -14.11 -5.68
C ARG A 245 -0.85 -14.00 -5.31
N LYS A 246 -0.16 -15.14 -5.30
CA LYS A 246 1.30 -15.18 -5.08
C LYS A 246 2.00 -14.78 -6.38
N LEU A 247 2.93 -13.83 -6.30
CA LEU A 247 3.81 -13.44 -7.39
C LEU A 247 4.91 -14.49 -7.60
N ALA A 248 5.42 -14.59 -8.82
CA ALA A 248 6.46 -15.54 -9.21
C ALA A 248 7.90 -14.97 -9.12
N VAL A 249 8.04 -13.77 -8.55
CA VAL A 249 9.28 -12.98 -8.50
C VAL A 249 10.54 -13.73 -8.04
N ASP A 250 10.43 -14.61 -7.04
CA ASP A 250 11.56 -15.38 -6.51
C ASP A 250 12.07 -16.45 -7.47
N ILE A 251 11.15 -17.05 -8.23
CA ILE A 251 11.48 -18.09 -9.21
C ILE A 251 12.17 -17.44 -10.40
N GLU A 252 11.65 -16.30 -10.85
CA GLU A 252 12.24 -15.54 -11.97
C GLU A 252 13.65 -15.05 -11.63
N SER A 253 13.87 -14.51 -10.43
CA SER A 253 15.22 -14.13 -9.98
C SER A 253 16.21 -15.28 -10.02
N LYS A 254 15.78 -16.49 -9.61
CA LYS A 254 16.64 -17.69 -9.66
C LYS A 254 16.95 -18.12 -11.09
N VAL A 255 15.99 -17.97 -12.01
CA VAL A 255 16.16 -18.31 -13.44
C VAL A 255 17.12 -17.32 -14.11
N GLU A 256 16.98 -16.03 -13.87
CA GLU A 256 17.89 -15.00 -14.38
C GLU A 256 19.31 -15.16 -13.84
N ALA A 257 19.45 -15.37 -12.52
CA ALA A 257 20.74 -15.67 -11.90
C ALA A 257 21.39 -16.93 -12.52
N ALA A 258 20.60 -17.97 -12.84
CA ALA A 258 21.09 -19.15 -13.53
C ALA A 258 21.50 -18.90 -15.00
N ARG A 259 20.98 -17.85 -15.63
CA ARG A 259 21.36 -17.37 -16.97
C ARG A 259 22.53 -16.39 -16.96
N GLY A 260 23.01 -15.97 -15.78
CA GLY A 260 24.07 -14.98 -15.63
C GLY A 260 23.59 -13.54 -15.80
N GLU A 261 22.28 -13.33 -15.80
CA GLU A 261 21.64 -12.02 -15.77
C GLU A 261 21.68 -11.52 -14.30
N ARG A 262 21.91 -10.21 -14.12
CA ARG A 262 21.92 -9.55 -12.80
C ARG A 262 20.71 -8.64 -12.70
#